data_AF-A0A7H4PFB3-F1
#
_entry.id   AF-A0A7H4PFB3-F1
#
_cell.length_a   1.000
_cell.length_b   1.000
_cell.length_c   1.000
_cell.angle_alpha   90.00
_cell.angle_beta   90.00
_cell.angle_gamma   90.00
#
_symmetry.space_group_name_H-M   'P 1'
#
loop_
_entity.id
_entity.type
_entity.pdbx_description
1 polymer ?
#
loop_
_entity_poly.entity_id
_entity_poly.type
_entity_poly.pdbx_seq_one_letter_code
_entity_poly.pdbx_strand_id
1 'polypeptide(L)'
;MPDSEVDVMYGIGGAPEGVVSAAVIRALDGDMNGRLLARHHVKGDSEENRRIGENELARCQAMGIEAGKVLRLDDMARSDNVVFSATGITKGDLLDGITRKGNMATTETLLIRGKSRTIRRIQSIHYLDRKDPDIQLHIL
;
A
#
# COMPACT_ATOMS: atom_id res chain seq x y z
N MET A 1 -6.02 4.86 13.44
CA MET A 1 -6.46 6.24 13.13
C MET A 1 -7.69 6.47 13.98
N PRO A 2 -7.64 7.34 15.00
CA PRO A 2 -8.68 7.40 16.02
C PRO A 2 -10.03 7.89 15.50
N ASP A 3 -10.04 8.67 14.41
CA ASP A 3 -11.26 9.24 13.83
C ASP A 3 -11.88 8.37 12.71
N SER A 4 -11.32 7.18 12.46
CA SER A 4 -11.89 6.23 11.50
C SER A 4 -12.83 5.27 12.20
N GLU A 5 -13.99 5.01 11.61
CA GLU A 5 -14.95 4.00 12.10
C GLU A 5 -14.51 2.54 11.78
N VAL A 6 -13.36 2.36 11.11
CA VAL A 6 -12.88 1.03 10.72
C VAL A 6 -11.95 0.46 11.78
N ASP A 7 -12.37 -0.65 12.40
CA ASP A 7 -11.58 -1.37 13.40
C ASP A 7 -10.69 -2.48 12.82
N VAL A 8 -11.21 -3.24 11.83
CA VAL A 8 -10.55 -4.44 11.29
C VAL A 8 -10.73 -4.52 9.78
N MET A 9 -9.67 -4.95 9.08
CA MET A 9 -9.72 -5.37 7.68
C MET A 9 -9.50 -6.88 7.59
N TYR A 10 -10.42 -7.60 6.93
CA TYR A 10 -10.30 -9.04 6.67
C TYR A 10 -10.74 -9.37 5.25
N GLY A 11 -9.93 -10.15 4.53
CA GLY A 11 -10.24 -10.56 3.17
C GLY A 11 -9.01 -11.03 2.40
N ILE A 12 -9.22 -11.35 1.13
CA ILE A 12 -8.17 -11.73 0.19
C ILE A 12 -7.88 -10.54 -0.71
N GLY A 13 -6.62 -10.08 -0.70
CA GLY A 13 -6.13 -8.99 -1.54
C GLY A 13 -4.82 -9.37 -2.24
N GLY A 14 -4.19 -8.39 -2.88
CA GLY A 14 -2.88 -8.57 -3.49
C GLY A 14 -1.78 -8.71 -2.44
N ALA A 15 -0.86 -9.66 -2.66
CA ALA A 15 0.23 -9.94 -1.74
C ALA A 15 1.23 -8.76 -1.60
N PRO A 16 1.66 -8.09 -2.69
CA PRO A 16 2.53 -6.91 -2.58
C PRO A 16 1.89 -5.77 -1.77
N GLU A 17 0.61 -5.49 -2.00
CA GLU A 17 -0.16 -4.50 -1.26
C GLU A 17 -0.24 -4.87 0.24
N GLY A 18 -0.40 -6.15 0.56
CA GLY A 18 -0.32 -6.65 1.93
C GLY A 18 1.02 -6.38 2.61
N VAL A 19 2.14 -6.48 1.89
CA VAL A 19 3.49 -6.15 2.44
C VAL A 19 3.62 -4.65 2.70
N VAL A 20 3.09 -3.79 1.82
CA VAL A 20 3.05 -2.33 2.06
C VAL A 20 2.22 -2.01 3.29
N SER A 21 1.06 -2.65 3.44
CA SER A 21 0.21 -2.52 4.63
C SER A 21 0.93 -2.97 5.90
N ALA A 22 1.63 -4.11 5.87
CA ALA A 22 2.42 -4.59 7.02
C ALA A 22 3.48 -3.57 7.46
N ALA A 23 4.14 -2.90 6.51
CA ALA A 23 5.15 -1.89 6.80
C ALA A 23 4.56 -0.68 7.57
N VAL A 24 3.38 -0.18 7.16
CA VAL A 24 2.73 0.94 7.86
C VAL A 24 2.06 0.51 9.17
N ILE A 25 1.46 -0.69 9.23
CA ILE A 25 0.88 -1.23 10.46
C ILE A 25 1.94 -1.40 11.54
N ARG A 26 3.12 -1.92 11.18
CA ARG A 26 4.27 -1.99 12.10
C ARG A 26 4.69 -0.60 12.58
N ALA A 27 4.80 0.37 11.67
CA ALA A 27 5.17 1.74 12.03
C ALA A 27 4.15 2.43 12.96
N LEU A 28 2.90 1.97 12.94
CA LEU A 28 1.80 2.44 13.78
C LEU A 28 1.56 1.57 15.03
N ASP A 29 2.42 0.58 15.29
CA ASP A 29 2.33 -0.32 16.45
C ASP A 29 1.03 -1.17 16.48
N GLY A 30 0.51 -1.55 15.30
CA GLY A 30 -0.65 -2.42 15.15
C GLY A 30 -0.29 -3.90 14.96
N ASP A 31 -1.28 -4.72 14.58
CA ASP A 31 -1.09 -6.15 14.29
C ASP A 31 -1.65 -6.50 12.90
N MET A 32 -1.02 -7.47 12.23
CA MET A 32 -1.43 -7.98 10.94
C MET A 32 -0.98 -9.43 10.75
N ASN A 33 -1.84 -10.22 10.12
CA ASN A 33 -1.49 -11.56 9.64
C ASN A 33 -1.80 -11.65 8.15
N GLY A 34 -0.95 -12.36 7.41
CA GLY A 34 -1.11 -12.62 5.99
C GLY A 34 -1.04 -14.11 5.67
N ARG A 35 -1.56 -14.50 4.50
CA ARG A 35 -1.42 -15.86 3.96
C ARG A 35 -1.38 -15.78 2.44
N LEU A 36 -0.33 -16.33 1.84
CA LEU A 36 -0.24 -16.43 0.38
C LEU A 36 -1.16 -17.55 -0.11
N LEU A 37 -2.05 -17.22 -1.04
CA LEU A 37 -2.95 -18.15 -1.70
C LEU A 37 -2.71 -18.08 -3.20
N ALA A 38 -2.48 -19.22 -3.83
CA ALA A 38 -2.35 -19.31 -5.29
C ALA A 38 -3.67 -18.96 -5.99
N ARG A 39 -3.59 -18.37 -7.18
CA ARG A 39 -4.74 -17.86 -7.93
C ARG A 39 -5.89 -18.85 -8.07
N HIS A 40 -5.60 -20.11 -8.40
CA HIS A 40 -6.65 -21.13 -8.57
C HIS A 40 -7.43 -21.44 -7.28
N HIS A 41 -6.85 -21.22 -6.10
CA HIS A 41 -7.55 -21.36 -4.82
C HIS A 41 -8.55 -20.22 -4.55
N VAL A 42 -8.41 -19.08 -5.24
CA VAL A 42 -9.19 -17.85 -4.95
C VAL A 42 -10.06 -17.40 -6.13
N LYS A 43 -9.73 -17.78 -7.36
CA LYS A 43 -10.48 -17.46 -8.59
C LYS A 43 -11.12 -18.67 -9.27
N GLY A 44 -11.04 -19.84 -8.65
CA GLY A 44 -11.56 -21.10 -9.21
C GLY A 44 -10.56 -21.80 -10.14
N ASP A 45 -10.79 -23.10 -10.36
CA ASP A 45 -9.80 -24.01 -10.94
C ASP A 45 -9.91 -24.15 -12.47
N SER A 46 -9.88 -23.03 -13.19
CA SER A 46 -9.74 -23.04 -14.65
C SER A 46 -8.30 -23.35 -15.04
N GLU A 47 -8.08 -23.84 -16.27
CA GLU A 47 -6.73 -24.13 -16.79
C GLU A 47 -5.80 -22.90 -16.72
N GLU A 48 -6.31 -21.72 -17.06
CA GLU A 48 -5.57 -20.46 -16.95
C GLU A 48 -5.20 -20.14 -15.50
N ASN A 49 -6.16 -20.23 -14.57
CA ASN A 49 -5.92 -19.92 -13.16
C ASN A 49 -4.98 -20.94 -12.51
N ARG A 50 -5.08 -22.22 -12.88
CA ARG A 50 -4.15 -23.27 -12.45
C ARG A 50 -2.75 -22.91 -12.91
N ARG A 51 -2.55 -22.66 -14.21
CA ARG A 51 -1.25 -22.30 -14.79
C ARG A 51 -0.61 -21.09 -14.09
N ILE A 52 -1.38 -20.03 -13.84
CA ILE A 52 -0.87 -18.85 -13.10
C ILE A 52 -0.55 -19.21 -11.65
N GLY A 53 -1.43 -19.96 -10.97
CA GLY A 53 -1.21 -20.36 -9.59
C GLY A 53 -0.01 -21.29 -9.40
N GLU A 54 0.24 -22.24 -10.31
CA GLU A 54 1.45 -23.07 -10.28
C GLU A 54 2.72 -22.22 -10.45
N ASN A 55 2.68 -21.20 -11.32
CA ASN A 55 3.79 -20.25 -11.44
C ASN A 55 4.02 -19.45 -10.15
N GLU A 56 2.95 -19.03 -9.46
CA GLU A 56 3.04 -18.35 -8.16
C GLU A 56 3.64 -19.27 -7.08
N LEU A 57 3.22 -20.54 -7.04
CA LEU A 57 3.75 -21.55 -6.10
C LEU A 57 5.23 -21.85 -6.36
N ALA A 58 5.62 -22.02 -7.63
CA ALA A 58 7.02 -22.20 -8.02
C ALA A 58 7.89 -21.01 -7.61
N ARG A 59 7.39 -19.77 -7.78
CA ARG A 59 8.08 -18.57 -7.30
C ARG A 59 8.22 -18.54 -5.78
N CYS A 60 7.18 -18.95 -5.04
CA CYS A 60 7.26 -19.05 -3.58
C CYS A 60 8.38 -20.03 -3.17
N GLN A 61 8.42 -21.22 -3.77
CA GLN A 61 9.48 -22.22 -3.51
C GLN A 61 10.87 -21.69 -3.84
N ALA A 62 11.05 -21.06 -5.00
CA ALA A 62 12.33 -20.47 -5.40
C ALA A 62 12.82 -19.36 -4.45
N MET A 63 11.89 -18.66 -3.78
CA MET A 63 12.18 -17.63 -2.79
C MET A 63 12.30 -18.19 -1.36
N GLY A 64 12.14 -19.51 -1.16
CA GLY A 64 12.15 -20.14 0.17
C GLY A 64 10.93 -19.79 1.02
N ILE A 65 9.80 -19.47 0.38
CA ILE A 65 8.54 -19.07 1.04
C ILE A 65 7.54 -20.22 0.94
N GLU A 66 6.96 -20.60 2.08
CA GLU A 66 5.90 -21.61 2.13
C GLU A 66 4.53 -20.95 1.88
N ALA A 67 3.93 -21.23 0.72
CA ALA A 67 2.57 -20.77 0.41
C ALA A 67 1.54 -21.45 1.35
N GLY A 68 0.46 -20.73 1.70
CA GLY A 68 -0.56 -21.22 2.64
C GLY A 68 -0.19 -21.10 4.13
N LYS A 69 1.08 -20.88 4.47
CA LYS A 69 1.51 -20.58 5.84
C LYS A 69 1.03 -19.19 6.28
N VAL A 70 0.67 -19.07 7.56
CA VAL A 70 0.38 -17.76 8.17
C VAL A 70 1.69 -17.01 8.36
N LEU A 71 1.77 -15.82 7.78
CA LEU A 71 2.83 -14.85 7.95
C LEU A 71 2.39 -13.85 9.03
N ARG A 72 3.16 -13.74 10.11
CA ARG A 72 2.98 -12.71 11.13
C ARG A 72 3.49 -11.36 10.61
N LEU A 73 3.15 -10.27 11.29
CA LEU A 73 3.61 -8.91 10.96
C LEU A 73 5.13 -8.85 10.76
N ASP A 74 5.89 -9.47 11.66
CA ASP A 74 7.35 -9.49 11.63
C ASP A 74 7.94 -10.30 10.47
N ASP A 75 7.18 -11.26 9.91
CA ASP A 75 7.62 -12.01 8.72
C ASP A 75 7.60 -11.12 7.46
N MET A 76 6.66 -10.16 7.42
CA MET A 76 6.40 -9.28 6.28
C MET A 76 7.17 -7.95 6.35
N ALA A 77 7.23 -7.33 7.54
CA ALA A 77 7.96 -6.08 7.77
C ALA A 77 8.93 -6.29 8.94
N ARG A 78 10.21 -6.53 8.64
CA ARG A 78 11.19 -7.08 9.60
C ARG A 78 11.91 -6.05 10.47
N SER A 79 11.65 -4.76 10.30
CA SER A 79 12.31 -3.72 11.10
C SER A 79 11.45 -2.47 11.24
N ASP A 80 11.70 -1.68 12.28
CA ASP A 80 11.02 -0.39 12.50
C ASP A 80 11.62 0.75 11.67
N ASN A 81 12.71 0.48 10.95
CA ASN A 81 13.36 1.45 10.04
C ASN A 81 12.59 1.53 8.71
N VAL A 82 11.31 1.90 8.80
CA VAL A 82 10.38 2.04 7.69
C VAL A 82 9.96 3.49 7.55
N VAL A 83 9.86 3.93 6.31
CA VAL A 83 9.20 5.19 5.93
C VAL A 83 8.06 4.84 4.98
N PHE A 84 6.86 5.27 5.34
CA PHE A 84 5.66 5.12 4.52
C PHE A 84 5.17 6.50 4.08
N SER A 85 4.85 6.63 2.80
CA SER A 85 4.29 7.85 2.22
C SER A 85 3.12 7.50 1.31
N ALA A 86 1.98 8.14 1.53
CA ALA A 86 0.80 8.01 0.68
C ALA A 86 0.22 9.39 0.38
N THR A 87 -0.08 9.66 -0.89
CA THR A 87 -0.73 10.89 -1.36
C THR A 87 -2.06 10.52 -1.98
N GLY A 88 -3.14 11.18 -1.57
CA GLY A 88 -4.48 10.90 -2.09
C GLY A 88 -4.61 11.35 -3.54
N ILE A 89 -5.04 10.45 -4.43
CA ILE A 89 -5.37 10.79 -5.82
C ILE A 89 -6.81 11.30 -5.89
N THR A 90 -7.75 10.48 -5.45
CA THR A 90 -9.15 10.83 -5.23
C THR A 90 -9.43 10.92 -3.73
N LYS A 91 -10.55 11.57 -3.36
CA LYS A 91 -10.98 11.64 -1.96
C LYS A 91 -11.24 10.22 -1.45
N GLY A 92 -10.58 9.86 -0.36
CA GLY A 92 -10.84 8.65 0.41
C GLY A 92 -11.01 8.95 1.89
N ASP A 93 -11.18 7.89 2.67
CA ASP A 93 -11.42 8.00 4.12
C ASP A 93 -10.19 8.55 4.86
N LEU A 94 -8.99 8.22 4.36
CA LEU A 94 -7.74 8.62 4.99
C LEU A 94 -7.20 9.96 4.47
N LEU A 95 -7.29 10.22 3.16
CA LEU A 95 -6.65 11.37 2.53
C LEU A 95 -7.61 12.10 1.59
N ASP A 96 -7.49 13.42 1.57
CA ASP A 96 -8.07 14.25 0.53
C ASP A 96 -7.45 13.93 -0.84
N GLY A 97 -8.28 14.00 -1.88
CA GLY A 97 -7.84 13.84 -3.26
C GLY A 97 -7.16 15.11 -3.79
N ILE A 98 -6.52 14.96 -4.95
CA ILE A 98 -5.95 16.09 -5.66
C ILE A 98 -7.09 17.02 -6.11
N THR A 99 -6.95 18.31 -5.83
CA THR A 99 -7.84 19.34 -6.40
C THR A 99 -7.03 20.30 -7.27
N ARG A 100 -7.63 20.79 -8.36
CA ARG A 100 -7.01 21.80 -9.24
C ARG A 100 -7.94 22.99 -9.41
N LYS A 101 -7.40 24.20 -9.27
CA LYS A 101 -8.07 25.46 -9.56
C LYS A 101 -7.15 26.32 -10.42
N GLY A 102 -7.42 26.34 -11.73
CA GLY A 102 -6.56 27.01 -12.71
C GLY A 102 -5.13 26.46 -12.66
N ASN A 103 -4.18 27.35 -12.35
CA ASN A 103 -2.74 27.05 -12.29
C ASN A 103 -2.28 26.51 -10.90
N MET A 104 -3.20 26.25 -9.97
CA MET A 104 -2.87 25.69 -8.67
C MET A 104 -3.44 24.30 -8.50
N ALA A 105 -2.64 23.37 -7.97
CA ALA A 105 -3.10 22.08 -7.48
C ALA A 105 -2.83 21.93 -5.98
N THR A 106 -3.69 21.20 -5.27
CA THR A 106 -3.45 20.84 -3.87
C THR A 106 -3.42 19.33 -3.69
N THR A 107 -2.64 18.88 -2.71
CA THR A 107 -2.47 17.46 -2.39
C THR A 107 -2.40 17.29 -0.88
N GLU A 108 -2.96 16.19 -0.36
CA GLU A 108 -2.73 15.75 1.01
C GLU A 108 -1.87 14.48 1.02
N THR A 109 -0.83 14.47 1.84
CA THR A 109 0.09 13.33 1.99
C THR A 109 0.21 12.90 3.44
N LEU A 110 0.08 11.60 3.70
CA LEU A 110 0.41 10.98 4.98
C LEU A 110 1.84 10.43 4.93
N LEU A 111 2.72 10.93 5.79
CA LEU A 111 4.10 10.50 5.93
C LEU A 111 4.33 9.93 7.33
N ILE A 112 4.72 8.67 7.42
CA ILE A 112 4.94 7.94 8.67
C ILE A 112 6.38 7.44 8.71
N ARG A 113 7.03 7.58 9.87
CA ARG A 113 8.35 6.98 10.13
C ARG A 113 8.27 6.05 11.33
N GLY A 114 8.57 4.77 11.15
CA GLY A 114 8.48 3.77 12.22
C GLY A 114 9.42 4.09 13.39
N LYS A 115 10.69 4.37 13.11
CA LYS A 115 11.71 4.66 14.14
C LYS A 115 11.34 5.82 15.08
N SER A 116 10.75 6.89 14.55
CA SER A 116 10.37 8.06 15.35
C SER A 116 8.90 8.07 15.75
N ARG A 117 8.13 7.06 15.31
CA ARG A 117 6.66 6.97 15.41
C ARG A 117 5.94 8.26 15.04
N THR A 118 6.54 9.05 14.14
CA THR A 118 5.99 10.36 13.78
C THR A 118 5.07 10.20 12.58
N ILE A 119 3.84 10.69 12.75
CA ILE A 119 2.82 10.76 11.72
C ILE A 119 2.72 12.22 11.28
N ARG A 120 2.84 12.49 9.97
CA ARG A 120 2.65 13.82 9.40
C ARG A 120 1.55 13.76 8.35
N ARG A 121 0.55 14.62 8.49
CA ARG A 121 -0.30 15.02 7.37
C ARG A 121 0.30 16.29 6.76
N ILE A 122 0.62 16.24 5.48
CA ILE A 122 1.26 17.31 4.73
C ILE A 122 0.26 17.78 3.68
N GLN A 123 -0.24 19.00 3.87
CA GLN A 123 -1.07 19.69 2.88
C GLN A 123 -0.17 20.61 2.08
N SER A 124 -0.18 20.45 0.75
CA SER A 124 0.70 21.18 -0.16
C SER A 124 -0.10 21.91 -1.22
N ILE A 125 0.38 23.10 -1.57
CA ILE A 125 -0.10 23.90 -2.71
C ILE A 125 1.01 23.91 -3.76
N HIS A 126 0.66 23.55 -5.00
CA HIS A 126 1.57 23.45 -6.13
C HIS A 126 1.17 24.45 -7.19
N TYR A 127 2.09 25.34 -7.56
CA TYR A 127 1.96 26.22 -8.73
C TYR A 127 2.47 25.46 -9.96
N LEU A 128 1.59 25.21 -10.94
CA LEU A 128 1.86 24.30 -12.06
C LEU A 128 2.79 24.92 -13.11
N ASP A 129 2.64 26.22 -13.39
CA ASP A 129 3.53 27.06 -14.22
C ASP A 129 5.00 27.13 -13.74
N ARG A 130 5.26 26.74 -12.50
CA ARG A 130 6.62 26.69 -11.93
C ARG A 130 7.21 25.28 -11.87
N LYS A 131 6.49 24.27 -12.36
CA LYS A 131 7.00 22.90 -12.45
C LYS A 131 7.96 22.78 -13.62
N ASP A 132 8.71 21.68 -13.62
CA ASP A 132 9.64 21.35 -14.71
C ASP A 132 8.92 21.46 -16.08
N PRO A 133 9.50 22.17 -17.07
CA PRO A 133 8.91 22.32 -18.40
C PRO A 133 8.49 21.00 -19.06
N ASP A 134 9.22 19.91 -18.83
CA ASP A 134 8.90 18.61 -19.42
C ASP A 134 7.61 18.03 -18.83
N ILE A 135 7.33 18.32 -17.55
CA ILE A 135 6.11 17.89 -16.86
C ILE A 135 4.94 18.81 -17.22
N GLN A 136 5.19 20.09 -17.48
CA GLN A 136 4.16 21.08 -17.84
C GLN A 136 3.32 20.62 -19.04
N LEU A 137 3.93 19.94 -20.02
CA LEU A 137 3.24 19.37 -21.20
C LEU A 137 2.12 18.38 -20.84
N HIS A 138 2.16 17.80 -19.65
CA HIS A 138 1.20 16.78 -19.20
C HIS A 138 0.21 17.28 -18.16
N ILE A 139 0.47 18.44 -17.54
CA ILE A 139 -0.31 18.92 -16.38
C ILE A 139 -0.97 20.28 -16.59
N LEU A 140 -0.52 21.07 -17.57
CA LEU A 140 -1.17 22.33 -17.96
C LEU A 140 -2.28 22.04 -18.96
#